data_AF-A0ABD5Y0R3-F1
#
_entry.id   AF-A0ABD5Y0R3-F1
#
_cell.length_a   1.000
_cell.length_b   1.000
_cell.length_c   1.000
_cell.angle_alpha   90.00
_cell.angle_beta   90.00
_cell.angle_gamma   90.00
#
_symmetry.space_group_name_H-M   'P 1'
#
loop_
_entity.id
_entity.type
_entity.pdbx_description
1 polymer ?
#
loop_
_entity_poly.entity_id
_entity_poly.type
_entity_poly.pdbx_seq_one_letter_code
_entity_poly.pdbx_strand_id
1 'polypeptide(L)' 'MTGKTHSQSGTSEDALGTLDPDSIDRIDVHLQRALGAEDRDEKDFHVRHARQLLEACREYPTTGRS' A
#
# COMPACT_ATOMS: atom_id res chain seq x y z
N MET A 1 2.27 -30.26 25.90
CA MET A 1 2.99 -29.66 24.76
C MET A 1 2.17 -29.89 23.50
N THR A 2 1.34 -28.93 23.11
CA THR A 2 0.58 -28.99 21.86
C THR A 2 0.73 -27.63 21.19
N GLY A 3 1.65 -27.56 20.23
CA GLY A 3 1.89 -26.35 19.48
C GLY A 3 2.70 -26.70 18.26
N LYS A 4 2.01 -27.04 17.17
CA LYS A 4 2.51 -26.99 15.80
C LYS A 4 1.39 -27.41 14.84
N THR A 5 0.66 -26.42 14.35
CA THR A 5 0.13 -26.40 12.98
C THR A 5 -0.27 -24.96 12.67
N HIS A 6 0.64 -24.20 12.07
CA HIS A 6 0.25 -23.22 11.06
C HIS A 6 1.34 -23.19 10.00
N SER A 7 1.40 -24.26 9.21
CA SER A 7 1.99 -24.21 7.88
C SER A 7 0.95 -23.49 7.02
N GLN A 8 1.01 -22.17 7.00
CA GLN A 8 0.22 -21.38 6.07
C GLN A 8 0.89 -21.50 4.70
N SER A 9 0.16 -22.08 3.76
CA SER A 9 0.43 -22.11 2.32
C SER A 9 1.09 -20.79 1.88
N GLY A 10 2.20 -20.81 1.14
CA GLY A 10 2.24 -21.50 -0.14
C GLY A 10 1.38 -20.77 -1.18
N THR A 11 1.40 -19.43 -1.18
CA THR A 11 0.88 -18.61 -2.27
C THR A 11 1.93 -17.57 -2.63
N SER A 12 2.52 -17.73 -3.81
CA SER A 12 3.42 -16.77 -4.44
C SER A 12 2.65 -15.53 -4.94
N GLU A 13 2.03 -14.80 -4.01
CA GLU A 13 1.48 -13.44 -4.19
C GLU A 13 2.29 -12.40 -3.37
N ASP A 14 3.41 -12.83 -2.78
CA ASP A 14 4.22 -12.07 -1.83
C ASP A 14 5.43 -11.44 -2.53
N ALA A 15 5.23 -10.30 -3.20
CA ALA A 15 6.34 -9.44 -3.63
C ALA A 15 5.98 -7.95 -3.75
N LEU A 16 4.78 -7.56 -3.31
CA LEU A 16 4.55 -6.24 -2.74
C LEU A 16 4.19 -6.54 -1.30
N GLY A 17 5.18 -6.55 -0.41
CA GLY A 17 4.95 -6.87 1.01
C GLY A 17 3.67 -6.19 1.49
N THR A 18 2.82 -6.94 2.21
CA THR A 18 1.48 -6.50 2.63
C THR A 18 1.50 -5.03 3.02
N LEU A 19 0.88 -4.17 2.20
CA LEU A 19 0.81 -2.74 2.48
C LEU A 19 0.09 -2.57 3.83
N ASP A 20 0.64 -1.73 4.70
CA ASP A 20 -0.01 -1.42 5.96
C ASP A 20 -1.38 -0.77 5.70
N PRO A 21 -2.45 -1.14 6.43
CA PRO A 21 -3.79 -0.60 6.21
C PRO A 21 -3.86 0.92 6.21
N ASP A 22 -3.09 1.60 7.06
CA ASP A 22 -3.05 3.07 7.10
C ASP A 22 -2.43 3.65 5.82
N SER A 23 -1.47 2.94 5.21
CA SER A 23 -0.91 3.33 3.91
C SER A 23 -1.92 3.15 2.78
N ILE A 24 -2.71 2.06 2.80
CA ILE A 24 -3.79 1.81 1.85
C ILE A 24 -4.83 2.93 1.93
N ASP A 25 -5.31 3.27 3.12
CA ASP A 25 -6.30 4.34 3.33
C ASP A 25 -5.79 5.69 2.79
N ARG A 26 -4.53 6.04 3.06
CA ARG A 26 -3.94 7.30 2.56
C ARG A 26 -3.85 7.32 1.04
N ILE A 27 -3.44 6.22 0.41
CA ILE A 27 -3.40 6.11 -1.05
C ILE A 27 -4.82 6.24 -1.63
N ASP A 28 -5.81 5.57 -1.05
CA ASP A 28 -7.19 5.60 -1.52
C ASP A 28 -7.79 7.02 -1.47
N VAL A 29 -7.57 7.77 -0.38
CA VAL A 29 -8.02 9.17 -0.27
C VAL A 29 -7.47 10.04 -1.40
N HIS A 30 -6.19 9.86 -1.78
CA HIS A 30 -5.60 10.61 -2.89
C HIS A 30 -6.19 10.19 -4.24
N LEU A 31 -6.47 8.91 -4.45
CA LEU A 31 -7.12 8.44 -5.68
C LEU A 31 -8.57 8.95 -5.79
N GLN A 32 -9.33 8.92 -4.70
CA GLN A 32 -10.69 9.46 -4.66
C GLN A 32 -10.72 10.96 -4.97
N ARG A 33 -9.78 11.73 -4.42
CA ARG A 33 -9.66 13.17 -4.72
C ARG A 33 -9.25 13.42 -6.18
N ALA A 34 -8.35 12.61 -6.74
CA ALA A 34 -8.01 12.68 -8.16
C ALA A 34 -9.23 12.39 -9.06
N LEU A 35 -10.10 11.46 -8.67
CA LEU A 35 -11.32 11.14 -9.42
C LEU A 35 -12.38 12.24 -9.31
N GLY A 36 -12.44 12.95 -8.19
CA GLY A 36 -13.35 14.08 -7.96
C GLY A 36 -12.85 15.43 -8.45
N ALA A 37 -11.57 15.56 -8.81
CA ALA A 37 -10.99 16.79 -9.29
C ALA A 37 -11.42 17.11 -10.73
N GLU A 38 -11.96 18.31 -10.94
CA GLU A 38 -12.32 18.82 -12.27
C GLU A 38 -11.11 19.44 -12.99
N ASP A 39 -10.13 19.91 -12.21
CA ASP A 39 -8.89 20.48 -12.71
C ASP A 39 -7.83 19.40 -12.98
N ARG A 40 -7.12 19.55 -14.10
CA ARG A 40 -6.09 18.59 -14.52
C ARG A 40 -4.86 18.62 -13.61
N ASP A 41 -4.44 19.81 -13.20
CA ASP A 41 -3.25 19.97 -12.35
C ASP A 41 -3.52 19.42 -10.94
N GLU A 42 -4.73 19.61 -10.41
CA GLU A 42 -5.18 19.01 -9.15
C GLU A 42 -5.24 17.47 -9.22
N LYS A 43 -5.77 16.91 -10.31
CA LYS A 43 -5.76 15.47 -10.54
C LYS A 43 -4.33 14.92 -10.59
N ASP A 44 -3.47 15.55 -11.39
CA ASP A 44 -2.09 15.11 -11.56
C ASP A 44 -1.30 15.22 -10.24
N PHE A 45 -1.57 16.25 -9.42
CA PHE A 45 -1.02 16.38 -8.07
C PHE A 45 -1.39 15.17 -7.20
N HIS A 46 -2.67 14.82 -7.13
CA HIS A 46 -3.14 13.70 -6.32
C HIS A 46 -2.62 12.34 -6.80
N VAL A 47 -2.55 12.12 -8.12
CA VAL A 47 -1.99 10.89 -8.70
C VAL A 47 -0.49 10.76 -8.41
N ARG A 48 0.29 11.85 -8.53
CA ARG A 48 1.71 11.85 -8.17
C ARG A 48 1.91 11.52 -6.69
N HIS A 49 1.08 12.09 -5.81
CA HIS A 49 1.19 11.85 -4.39
C HIS A 49 0.86 10.40 -4.01
N ALA A 50 -0.20 9.83 -4.57
CA ALA A 50 -0.53 8.41 -4.42
C ALA A 50 0.62 7.49 -4.88
N ARG A 51 1.29 7.85 -5.99
CA ARG A 51 2.43 7.12 -6.50
C ARG A 51 3.65 7.20 -5.58
N GLN A 52 3.95 8.37 -5.02
CA GLN A 52 5.03 8.53 -4.04
C GLN A 52 4.79 7.69 -2.79
N LEU A 53 3.54 7.61 -2.31
CA LEU A 53 3.17 6.74 -1.19
C LEU A 53 3.39 5.26 -1.52
N LEU A 54 3.00 4.82 -2.73
CA LEU A 54 3.24 3.45 -3.20
C LEU A 54 4.73 3.13 -3.32
N GLU A 55 5.53 4.05 -3.84
CA GLU A 55 6.99 3.90 -3.95
C GLU A 55 7.64 3.79 -2.56
N ALA A 56 7.23 4.64 -1.61
CA ALA A 56 7.70 4.56 -0.22
C ALA A 56 7.36 3.21 0.44
N CYS A 57 6.18 2.65 0.17
CA CYS A 57 5.80 1.33 0.66
C CYS A 57 6.56 0.18 0.00
N ARG A 58 7.04 0.37 -1.24
CA ARG A 58 7.85 -0.61 -1.98
C ARG A 58 9.31 -0.60 -1.55
N GLU A 59 9.86 0.58 -1.21
CA GLU A 59 11.24 0.73 -0.75
C GLU A 59 11.40 0.35 0.73
N TYR A 60 10.34 0.54 1.51
CA TYR A 60 10.25 0.11 2.90
C TYR A 60 9.03 -0.78 3.07
N PRO A 61 9.06 -2.02 2.53
CA PRO A 61 8.11 -3.02 3.00
C PRO A 61 8.31 -3.09 4.51
N THR A 62 7.23 -3.23 5.27
CA THR A 62 7.27 -3.35 6.73
C THR A 62 7.91 -4.69 7.15
N THR A 63 9.14 -4.95 6.70
CA THR A 63 10.03 -5.97 7.22
C THR A 63 10.50 -5.52 8.60
N GLY A 64 9.83 -6.05 9.62
CA GLY A 64 10.40 -6.27 10.95
C GLY A 64 11.15 -5.11 11.56
N ARG A 65 10.42 -4.20 12.21
CA ARG A 65 10.96 -3.45 13.34
C ARG A 65 11.09 -4.45 14.51
N SER A 66 12.24 -5.12 14.62
CA SER A 66 12.67 -5.89 15.79
C SER A 66 13.75 -5.12 16.52
#